data_AF-A0A7X9L6W6-F1
#
_entry.id   AF-A0A7X9L6W6-F1
#
_cell.length_a   1.000
_cell.length_b   1.000
_cell.length_c   1.000
_cell.angle_alpha   90.00
_cell.angle_beta   90.00
_cell.angle_gamma   90.00
#
_symmetry.space_group_name_H-M   'P 1'
#
loop_
_entity.id
_entity.type
_entity.pdbx_description
1 polymer ?
#
loop_
_entity_poly.entity_id
_entity_poly.type
_entity_poly.pdbx_seq_one_letter_code
_entity_poly.pdbx_strand_id
1 'polypeptide(L)'
;MQLSFDDLFSIGIGPSSSHTVGPMRAAHRVLCDVDAAGRLGEVVRVRVDLYGSLGSTGRGHHSDRAVLLGLLGEQPETIDPARVE
;
A
#
# COMPACT_ATOMS: atom_id res chain seq x y z
N MET A 1 -18.13 -0.87 18.58
CA MET A 1 -16.90 -0.41 17.94
C MET A 1 -16.43 0.81 18.70
N GLN A 2 -15.26 0.77 19.34
CA GLN A 2 -14.65 1.93 19.98
C GLN A 2 -13.70 2.58 18.96
N LEU A 3 -13.74 3.91 18.87
CA LEU A 3 -12.80 4.70 18.07
C LEU A 3 -11.74 5.29 19.01
N SER A 4 -10.48 5.20 18.62
CA SER A 4 -9.35 5.78 19.34
C SER A 4 -8.82 7.02 18.63
N PHE A 5 -7.92 7.76 19.30
CA PHE A 5 -7.25 8.92 18.71
C PHE A 5 -6.42 8.53 17.48
N ASP A 6 -5.72 7.39 17.53
CA ASP A 6 -4.85 6.92 16.45
C ASP A 6 -5.63 6.48 15.20
N ASP A 7 -6.91 6.11 15.38
CA ASP A 7 -7.81 5.83 14.25
C ASP A 7 -8.19 7.10 13.47
N LEU A 8 -8.21 8.25 14.16
CA LEU A 8 -8.55 9.55 13.58
C LEU A 8 -7.32 10.26 13.00
N PHE A 9 -6.17 10.12 13.66
CA PHE A 9 -4.93 10.79 13.30
C PHE A 9 -3.82 9.77 13.09
N SER A 10 -3.59 9.41 11.82
CA SER A 10 -2.55 8.47 11.44
C SER A 10 -1.47 9.14 10.59
N ILE A 11 -0.23 8.69 10.78
CA ILE A 11 0.90 9.03 9.93
C ILE A 11 0.78 8.23 8.62
N GLY A 12 1.10 8.87 7.50
CA GLY A 12 1.11 8.22 6.20
C GLY A 12 1.63 9.14 5.10
N ILE A 13 1.76 8.58 3.89
CA ILE A 13 2.15 9.32 2.69
C ILE A 13 0.92 9.82 1.91
N GLY A 14 0.98 11.06 1.43
CA GLY A 14 -0.05 11.66 0.57
C GLY A 14 -0.02 11.12 -0.87
N PRO A 15 -1.01 11.47 -1.71
CA PRO A 15 -2.04 12.50 -1.46
C PRO A 15 -3.33 12.00 -0.79
N SER A 16 -3.55 10.69 -0.65
CA SER A 16 -4.86 10.15 -0.23
C SER A 16 -4.75 8.97 0.75
N SER A 17 -5.48 9.02 1.86
CA SER A 17 -5.54 7.89 2.78
C SER A 17 -6.20 6.66 2.14
N SER A 18 -7.25 6.85 1.35
CA SER A 18 -8.01 5.75 0.75
C SER A 18 -7.39 5.20 -0.54
N HIS A 19 -6.68 6.05 -1.29
CA HIS A 19 -6.12 5.68 -2.60
C HIS A 19 -4.59 5.61 -2.61
N THR A 20 -3.91 5.99 -1.53
CA THR A 20 -2.44 5.87 -1.40
C THR A 20 -2.09 5.01 -0.19
N VAL A 21 -2.41 5.45 1.03
CA VAL A 21 -2.05 4.71 2.27
C VAL A 21 -2.70 3.32 2.31
N GLY A 22 -4.00 3.23 2.05
CA GLY A 22 -4.73 1.96 2.04
C GLY A 22 -4.15 0.92 1.06
N PRO A 23 -4.01 1.25 -0.24
CA PRO A 23 -3.41 0.34 -1.23
C PRO A 23 -1.97 -0.07 -0.89
N MET A 24 -1.14 0.84 -0.38
CA MET A 24 0.24 0.53 0.03
C MET A 24 0.27 -0.46 1.19
N ARG A 25 -0.53 -0.25 2.24
CA ARG A 25 -0.66 -1.18 3.37
C ARG A 25 -1.16 -2.55 2.90
N ALA A 26 -2.14 -2.59 1.99
CA ALA A 26 -2.67 -3.85 1.45
C ALA A 26 -1.60 -4.63 0.68
N ALA A 27 -0.81 -3.96 -0.15
CA ALA A 27 0.30 -4.55 -0.90
C ALA A 27 1.41 -5.08 0.03
N HIS A 28 1.85 -4.27 1.00
CA HIS A 28 2.84 -4.66 2.01
C HIS A 28 2.36 -5.88 2.81
N ARG A 29 1.07 -5.91 3.18
CA ARG A 29 0.50 -7.05 3.90
C ARG A 29 0.59 -8.35 3.11
N VAL A 30 0.27 -8.32 1.81
CA VAL A 30 0.38 -9.49 0.93
C VAL A 30 1.83 -9.97 0.85
N LEU A 31 2.80 -9.06 0.71
CA LEU A 31 4.22 -9.39 0.73
C LEU A 31 4.61 -10.13 2.03
N CYS A 32 4.26 -9.56 3.19
CA CYS A 32 4.56 -10.17 4.48
C CYS A 32 3.88 -11.52 4.68
N ASP A 33 2.63 -11.68 4.24
CA ASP A 33 1.89 -12.95 4.39
C ASP A 33 2.53 -14.06 3.52
N VAL A 34 3.03 -13.73 2.32
CA VAL A 34 3.75 -14.68 1.46
C VAL A 34 5.14 -15.03 2.03
N ASP A 35 5.85 -14.05 2.59
CA ASP A 35 7.16 -14.26 3.24
C ASP A 35 7.04 -15.12 4.49
N ALA A 36 6.06 -14.83 5.35
CA ALA A 36 5.77 -15.62 6.55
C ALA A 36 5.41 -17.08 6.22
N ALA A 37 4.85 -17.34 5.03
CA ALA A 37 4.60 -18.69 4.54
C ALA A 37 5.85 -19.39 3.97
N GLY A 38 6.99 -18.71 3.87
CA GLY A 38 8.23 -19.22 3.28
C GLY A 38 8.18 -19.35 1.76
N ARG A 39 7.25 -18.65 1.09
CA ARG A 39 6.92 -18.86 -0.33
C ARG A 39 7.42 -17.79 -1.27
N LEU A 40 8.11 -16.74 -0.78
CA LEU A 40 8.63 -15.67 -1.64
C LEU A 40 9.49 -16.20 -2.79
N GLY A 41 10.35 -17.19 -2.53
CA GLY A 41 11.22 -17.79 -3.56
C GLY A 41 10.48 -18.52 -4.68
N GLU A 42 9.20 -18.85 -4.48
CA GLU A 42 8.34 -19.50 -5.49
C GLU A 42 7.59 -18.49 -6.36
N VAL A 43 7.55 -17.21 -5.98
CA VAL A 43 6.75 -16.19 -6.66
C VAL A 43 7.47 -15.73 -7.93
N VAL A 44 6.95 -16.16 -9.08
CA VAL A 44 7.48 -15.77 -10.41
C VAL A 44 6.76 -14.56 -11.02
N ARG A 45 5.58 -14.20 -10.49
CA ARG A 45 4.76 -13.10 -11.00
C ARG A 45 3.80 -12.60 -9.94
N VAL A 46 3.65 -11.28 -9.86
CA VAL A 46 2.58 -10.61 -9.12
C VAL A 46 1.65 -9.91 -10.10
N ARG A 47 0.34 -9.96 -9.82
CA ARG A 47 -0.68 -9.23 -10.56
C ARG A 47 -1.54 -8.47 -9.56
N VAL A 48 -1.76 -7.19 -9.84
CA VAL A 48 -2.68 -6.36 -9.07
C VAL A 48 -3.70 -5.77 -10.04
N ASP A 49 -4.97 -5.96 -9.72
CA ASP A 49 -6.09 -5.39 -10.48
C ASP A 49 -6.82 -4.41 -9.56
N LEU A 50 -6.97 -3.16 -9.99
CA LEU A 50 -7.66 -2.09 -9.25
C LEU A 50 -9.09 -1.94 -9.76
N TYR A 51 -10.08 -2.01 -8.86
CA TYR A 51 -11.50 -2.01 -9.22
C TYR A 51 -12.22 -0.73 -8.78
N GLY A 52 -13.35 -0.44 -9.41
CA GLY A 52 -14.25 0.65 -9.02
C GLY A 52 -13.57 2.02 -9.02
N SER A 53 -13.84 2.83 -7.99
CA SER A 53 -13.26 4.17 -7.80
C SER A 53 -11.74 4.16 -7.65
N LEU A 54 -11.19 3.10 -7.06
CA LEU A 54 -9.74 2.92 -6.90
C LEU A 54 -9.06 2.74 -8.27
N GLY A 55 -9.67 1.95 -9.15
CA GLY A 55 -9.19 1.80 -10.53
C GLY A 55 -9.40 3.06 -11.38
N SER A 56 -10.56 3.71 -11.27
CA SER A 56 -10.89 4.85 -12.14
C SER A 56 -10.12 6.13 -11.79
N THR A 57 -9.76 6.33 -10.52
CA THR A 57 -9.03 7.53 -10.05
C THR A 57 -7.58 7.24 -9.66
N GLY A 58 -7.14 5.99 -9.75
CA GLY A 58 -5.86 5.53 -9.20
C GLY A 58 -4.65 6.31 -9.69
N ARG A 59 -4.63 6.70 -10.97
CA ARG A 59 -3.53 7.51 -11.54
C ARG A 59 -3.41 8.90 -10.90
N GLY A 60 -4.53 9.56 -10.61
CA GLY A 60 -4.51 10.88 -9.98
C GLY A 60 -4.11 10.85 -8.49
N HIS A 61 -4.23 9.68 -7.86
CA HIS A 61 -3.87 9.45 -6.46
C HIS A 61 -2.60 8.61 -6.28
N HIS A 62 -1.92 8.28 -7.38
CA HIS A 62 -0.73 7.41 -7.41
C HIS A 62 -0.95 6.04 -6.74
N SER A 63 -2.15 5.46 -6.89
CA SER A 63 -2.49 4.16 -6.29
C SER A 63 -1.65 3.01 -6.86
N ASP A 64 -1.28 3.11 -8.13
CA ASP A 64 -0.36 2.20 -8.80
C ASP A 64 1.03 2.21 -8.13
N ARG A 65 1.60 3.40 -7.92
CA ARG A 65 2.87 3.56 -7.22
C ARG A 65 2.77 3.10 -5.77
N ALA A 66 1.70 3.46 -5.07
CA ALA A 66 1.48 3.05 -3.69
C ALA A 66 1.50 1.52 -3.54
N VAL A 67 0.83 0.81 -4.45
CA VAL A 67 0.86 -0.66 -4.51
C VAL A 67 2.28 -1.18 -4.75
N LEU A 68 3.01 -0.60 -5.71
CA LEU A 68 4.38 -1.02 -6.02
C LEU A 68 5.31 -0.86 -4.81
N LEU A 69 5.27 0.28 -4.13
CA LEU A 69 6.08 0.53 -2.95
C LEU A 69 5.77 -0.46 -1.82
N GLY A 70 4.49 -0.75 -1.58
CA GLY A 70 4.09 -1.78 -0.62
C GLY A 70 4.63 -3.17 -0.98
N LEU A 71 4.60 -3.55 -2.25
CA LEU A 71 5.19 -4.81 -2.74
C LEU A 71 6.73 -4.84 -2.66
N LEU A 72 7.38 -3.68 -2.60
CA LEU A 72 8.82 -3.54 -2.36
C LEU A 72 9.19 -3.56 -0.87
N GLY A 73 8.21 -3.69 0.03
CA GLY A 73 8.42 -3.75 1.47
C GLY A 73 8.41 -2.40 2.17
N GLU A 74 8.07 -1.32 1.46
CA GLU A 74 7.93 0.00 2.07
C GLU A 74 6.61 0.12 2.83
N GLN A 75 6.60 0.95 3.87
CA GLN A 75 5.41 1.26 4.69
C GLN A 75 5.10 2.75 4.65
N PRO A 76 3.81 3.15 4.54
CA PRO A 76 3.43 4.56 4.39
C PRO A 76 3.82 5.42 5.60
N GLU A 77 3.99 4.82 6.78
CA GLU A 77 4.37 5.51 8.01
C GLU A 77 5.87 5.86 8.07
N THR A 78 6.71 5.13 7.32
CA THR A 78 8.18 5.20 7.47
C THR A 78 8.93 5.51 6.18
N ILE A 79 8.28 5.42 5.03
CA ILE A 79 8.89 5.71 3.74
C ILE A 79 9.34 7.18 3.68
N ASP A 80 10.52 7.43 3.12
CA ASP A 80 11.01 8.78 2.84
C ASP A 80 10.27 9.36 1.61
N PRO A 81 9.39 10.37 1.78
CA PRO A 81 8.63 10.92 0.67
C PRO A 81 9.52 11.54 -0.42
N ALA A 82 10.74 11.98 -0.09
CA ALA A 82 11.67 12.56 -1.06
C ALA A 82 12.27 11.51 -2.01
N ARG A 83 12.14 10.21 -1.69
CA ARG A 83 12.64 9.10 -2.52
C ARG A 83 11.54 8.47 -3.37
N VAL A 84 10.31 8.94 -3.23
CA VAL A 84 9.14 8.47 -3.98
C VAL A 84 9.01 9.27 -5.27
N GLU A 85 9.82 8.94 -6.27
CA GLU A 85 9.79 9.56 -7.61
C GLU A 85 8.69 9.02 -8.49
#